data_AF-A0A7S0ZN57-F1
#
_entry.id   AF-A0A7S0ZN57-F1
#
_cell.length_a   1.000
_cell.length_b   1.000
_cell.length_c   1.000
_cell.angle_alpha   90.00
_cell.angle_beta   90.00
_cell.angle_gamma   90.00
#
_symmetry.space_group_name_H-M   'P 1'
#
loop_
_entity.id
_entity.type
_entity.pdbx_description
1 polymer ?
#
loop_
_entity_poly.entity_id
_entity_poly.type
_entity_poly.pdbx_seq_one_letter_code
_entity_poly.pdbx_strand_id
1 'polypeptide(L)'
;KEHGLYEVLLAFHLEERSGREVSKESAVRKQRVREITLVRDYGKRLWMIKRRIKLIYEKSIAEYKGDEAAQAKLEQKIMALTEKLQRCVGEEEDLPVIRAYAIMNSTEDVRHLLFRYRLANFSCIRLCQKRTNRFQGGRLRVRAAPEPTDLIWENQDTGWKERAVRRTIVFLLWLVIVCISAALIILLRLHAHQSQSNVSNIKLGSGACDAGTHESSTPCNSMEMLSVSRDMAQNFTADALDCWC
;
A
#
# COMPACT_ATOMS: atom_id res chain seq x y z
N LYS A 1 34.76 8.48 -0.45
CA LYS A 1 34.42 7.04 -0.55
C LYS A 1 34.25 6.75 -2.01
N GLU A 2 35.02 5.84 -2.59
CA GLU A 2 34.94 5.56 -4.02
C GLU A 2 33.67 4.75 -4.30
N HIS A 3 32.61 5.45 -4.69
CA HIS A 3 31.30 4.87 -4.94
C HIS A 3 31.29 3.99 -6.20
N GLY A 4 32.16 4.27 -7.18
CA GLY A 4 32.30 3.46 -8.39
C GLY A 4 32.73 2.00 -8.16
N LEU A 5 33.46 1.72 -7.07
CA LEU A 5 33.92 0.35 -6.76
C LEU A 5 32.94 -0.45 -5.90
N TYR A 6 31.77 0.10 -5.56
CA TYR A 6 30.84 -0.56 -4.65
C TYR A 6 30.32 -1.89 -5.21
N GLU A 7 30.14 -1.99 -6.53
CA GLU A 7 29.68 -3.23 -7.17
C GLU A 7 30.67 -4.36 -6.98
N VAL A 8 31.94 -4.12 -7.32
CA VAL A 8 33.01 -5.12 -7.21
C VAL A 8 33.23 -5.53 -5.75
N LEU A 9 33.30 -4.55 -4.85
CA LEU A 9 33.50 -4.81 -3.42
C LEU A 9 32.31 -5.58 -2.81
N LEU A 10 31.08 -5.24 -3.21
CA LEU A 10 29.90 -5.93 -2.72
C LEU A 10 29.81 -7.35 -3.27
N ALA A 11 30.16 -7.56 -4.55
CA ALA A 11 30.22 -8.89 -5.14
C ALA A 11 31.20 -9.77 -4.37
N PHE A 12 32.42 -9.29 -4.16
CA PHE A 12 33.42 -10.01 -3.38
C PHE A 12 32.93 -10.34 -1.96
N HIS A 13 32.31 -9.37 -1.29
CA HIS A 13 31.73 -9.58 0.05
C HIS A 13 30.62 -10.63 0.07
N LEU A 14 29.75 -10.67 -0.95
CA LEU A 14 28.69 -11.67 -1.06
C LEU A 14 29.22 -13.06 -1.44
N GLU A 15 30.23 -13.14 -2.29
CA GLU A 15 30.90 -14.39 -2.65
C GLU A 15 31.59 -15.03 -1.44
N GLU A 16 32.32 -14.25 -0.64
CA GLU A 16 32.96 -14.71 0.60
C GLU A 16 31.94 -15.25 1.63
N ARG A 17 30.69 -14.79 1.57
CA ARG A 17 29.65 -15.11 2.56
C ARG A 17 28.67 -16.20 2.11
N SER A 18 28.51 -16.38 0.80
CA SER A 18 27.74 -17.48 0.20
C SER A 18 28.52 -18.80 0.22
N GLY A 19 29.86 -18.74 0.25
CA GLY A 19 30.74 -19.89 0.42
C GLY A 19 30.40 -20.78 1.63
N ARG A 20 30.05 -22.04 1.37
CA ARG A 20 30.52 -23.15 2.24
C ARG A 20 32.04 -23.20 2.15
N GLU A 21 32.73 -23.63 3.20
CA GLU A 21 34.14 -24.01 3.12
C GLU A 21 34.26 -25.07 2.03
N VAL A 22 34.57 -24.65 0.81
CA VAL A 22 34.74 -25.58 -0.31
C VAL A 22 36.03 -26.32 0.00
N SER A 23 35.93 -27.63 0.23
CA SER A 23 37.08 -28.52 0.28
C SER A 23 38.02 -28.16 -0.87
N LYS A 24 39.32 -28.03 -0.58
CA LYS A 24 40.37 -27.42 -1.42
C LYS A 24 40.52 -27.97 -2.85
N GLU A 25 39.68 -28.91 -3.28
CA GLU A 25 39.91 -29.82 -4.40
C GLU A 25 39.16 -29.46 -5.69
N SER A 26 38.31 -28.43 -5.72
CA SER A 26 37.69 -27.93 -6.96
C SER A 26 38.21 -26.54 -7.31
N ALA A 27 39.36 -26.51 -8.00
CA ALA A 27 40.18 -25.31 -8.23
C ALA A 27 39.57 -24.27 -9.19
N VAL A 28 38.42 -24.52 -9.81
CA VAL A 28 37.73 -23.52 -10.65
C VAL A 28 36.70 -22.81 -9.78
N ARG A 29 37.07 -21.66 -9.21
CA ARG A 29 36.12 -20.78 -8.50
C ARG A 29 35.10 -20.25 -9.51
N LYS A 30 33.99 -20.97 -9.67
CA LYS A 30 32.82 -20.46 -10.38
C LYS A 30 32.34 -19.20 -9.64
N GLN A 31 32.32 -18.07 -10.34
CA GLN A 31 31.72 -16.83 -9.81
C GLN A 31 30.32 -17.14 -9.30
N ARG A 32 30.00 -16.74 -8.07
CA ARG A 32 28.70 -17.05 -7.44
C ARG A 32 27.72 -15.92 -7.63
N VAL A 33 28.23 -14.70 -7.62
CA VAL A 33 27.46 -13.50 -7.95
C VAL A 33 27.53 -13.30 -9.45
N ARG A 34 26.37 -13.22 -10.10
CA ARG A 34 26.24 -12.98 -11.53
C ARG A 34 26.26 -11.50 -11.86
N GLU A 35 25.48 -10.73 -11.10
CA GLU A 35 25.24 -9.32 -11.37
C GLU A 35 24.88 -8.59 -10.08
N ILE A 36 25.29 -7.34 -9.96
CA ILE A 36 24.87 -6.43 -8.91
C ILE A 36 24.35 -5.15 -9.56
N THR A 37 23.17 -4.73 -9.14
CA THR A 37 22.56 -3.46 -9.53
C THR A 37 22.46 -2.57 -8.30
N LEU A 38 23.11 -1.41 -8.33
CA LEU A 38 23.04 -0.45 -7.24
C LEU A 38 21.81 0.45 -7.38
N VAL A 39 21.19 0.77 -6.24
CA VAL A 39 20.10 1.74 -6.12
C VAL A 39 20.63 2.91 -5.31
N ARG A 40 20.72 4.05 -5.98
CA ARG A 40 21.27 5.30 -5.46
C ARG A 40 20.16 6.24 -4.96
N ASP A 41 20.49 7.12 -4.04
CA ASP A 41 19.55 8.12 -3.51
C ASP A 41 19.41 9.30 -4.47
N TYR A 42 18.27 9.43 -5.13
CA TYR A 42 17.96 10.61 -5.95
C TYR A 42 17.29 11.73 -5.14
N GLY A 43 17.33 11.67 -3.80
CA GLY A 43 16.76 12.69 -2.93
C GLY A 43 15.25 12.83 -3.09
N LYS A 44 14.56 11.71 -3.36
CA LYS A 44 13.10 11.66 -3.68
C LYS A 44 12.71 12.42 -4.95
N ARG A 45 13.64 12.64 -5.87
CA ARG A 45 13.41 13.35 -7.14
C ARG A 45 13.19 12.41 -8.34
N LEU A 46 13.08 11.10 -8.10
CA LEU A 46 12.82 10.12 -9.15
C LEU A 46 11.56 10.46 -10.00
N TRP A 47 10.55 11.06 -9.38
CA TRP A 47 9.35 11.52 -10.08
C TRP A 47 9.64 12.59 -11.15
N MET A 48 10.67 13.43 -10.95
CA MET A 48 11.09 14.43 -11.94
C MET A 48 11.71 13.76 -13.16
N ILE A 49 12.53 12.72 -12.95
CA ILE A 49 13.12 11.91 -14.03
C ILE A 49 12.01 11.20 -14.81
N LYS A 50 11.07 10.56 -14.12
CA LYS A 50 9.88 9.93 -14.72
C LYS A 50 9.07 10.94 -15.55
N ARG A 51 8.85 12.15 -15.01
CA ARG A 51 8.16 13.24 -15.71
C ARG A 51 8.92 13.68 -16.96
N ARG A 52 10.24 13.78 -16.90
CA ARG A 52 11.09 14.11 -18.06
C ARG A 52 10.96 13.05 -19.15
N ILE A 53 11.06 11.76 -18.82
CA ILE A 53 10.90 10.66 -19.78
C ILE A 53 9.50 10.71 -20.42
N LYS A 54 8.45 10.96 -19.63
CA LYS A 54 7.10 11.12 -20.17
C LYS A 54 7.01 12.26 -21.19
N LEU A 55 7.61 13.43 -20.91
CA LEU A 55 7.63 14.56 -21.84
C LEU A 55 8.43 14.27 -23.12
N ILE A 56 9.52 13.51 -23.02
CA ILE A 56 10.29 13.06 -24.19
C ILE A 56 9.42 12.14 -25.07
N TYR A 57 8.69 11.22 -24.44
CA TYR A 57 7.74 10.37 -25.15
C TYR A 57 6.61 11.19 -25.81
N GLU A 58 6.01 12.14 -25.09
CA GLU A 58 5.02 13.07 -25.65
C GLU A 58 5.61 13.90 -26.82
N LYS A 59 6.89 14.30 -26.74
CA LYS A 59 7.60 14.99 -27.84
C LYS A 59 7.69 14.09 -29.07
N SER A 60 8.05 12.82 -28.90
CA SER A 60 8.13 11.85 -30.00
C SER A 60 6.79 11.59 -30.68
N ILE A 61 5.68 11.63 -29.92
CA ILE A 61 4.32 11.56 -30.48
C ILE A 61 3.99 12.82 -31.28
N ALA A 62 4.33 14.01 -30.75
CA ALA A 62 4.09 15.27 -31.46
C ALA A 62 4.90 15.36 -32.75
N GLU A 63 6.13 14.81 -32.75
CA GLU A 63 6.98 14.69 -33.93
C GLU A 63 6.38 13.79 -35.00
N TYR A 64 5.88 12.63 -34.60
CA TYR A 64 5.18 11.74 -35.51
C TYR A 64 3.93 12.39 -36.15
N LYS A 65 3.28 13.32 -35.42
CA LYS A 65 2.09 14.05 -35.91
C LYS A 65 2.42 15.29 -36.75
N GLY A 66 3.66 15.78 -36.73
CA GLY A 66 4.05 17.03 -37.42
C GLY A 66 3.63 18.32 -36.70
N ASP A 67 3.31 18.27 -35.40
CA ASP A 67 2.86 19.45 -34.63
C ASP A 67 4.05 20.28 -34.10
N GLU A 68 4.68 21.11 -34.94
CA GLU A 68 5.88 21.89 -34.59
C GLU A 68 5.69 22.80 -33.35
N ALA A 69 4.53 23.45 -33.24
CA ALA A 69 4.23 24.33 -32.11
C ALA A 69 4.15 23.56 -30.77
N ALA A 70 3.69 22.30 -30.79
CA ALA A 70 3.64 21.45 -29.61
C ALA A 70 5.03 20.92 -29.25
N GLN A 71 5.84 20.55 -30.24
CA GLN A 71 7.22 20.13 -30.05
C GLN A 71 8.05 21.22 -29.34
N ALA A 72 7.99 22.46 -29.82
CA ALA A 72 8.74 23.58 -29.23
C ALA A 72 8.35 23.80 -27.75
N LYS A 73 7.05 23.71 -27.41
CA LYS A 73 6.57 23.82 -26.03
C LYS A 73 7.04 22.67 -25.14
N LEU A 74 7.06 21.45 -25.66
CA LEU A 74 7.52 20.27 -24.92
C LEU A 74 9.03 20.32 -24.70
N GLU A 75 9.79 20.76 -25.70
CA GLU A 75 11.23 20.95 -25.63
C GLU A 75 11.62 21.96 -24.56
N GLN A 76 10.96 23.12 -24.50
CA GLN A 76 11.17 24.10 -23.42
C GLN A 76 10.92 23.49 -22.03
N LYS A 77 9.87 22.67 -21.88
CA LYS A 77 9.58 21.97 -20.61
C LYS A 77 10.65 20.94 -20.27
N ILE A 78 11.15 20.20 -21.26
CA ILE A 78 12.22 19.21 -21.09
C ILE A 78 13.52 19.91 -20.68
N MET A 79 13.89 21.01 -21.32
CA MET A 79 15.06 21.81 -20.98
C MET A 79 14.97 22.36 -19.55
N ALA A 80 13.84 22.99 -19.19
CA ALA A 80 13.62 23.52 -17.85
C ALA A 80 13.67 22.43 -16.76
N LEU A 81 13.15 21.23 -17.04
CA LEU A 81 13.26 20.09 -16.11
C LEU A 81 14.67 19.50 -16.06
N THR A 82 15.37 19.46 -17.18
CA THR A 82 16.75 18.95 -17.26
C THR A 82 17.69 19.87 -16.47
N GLU A 83 17.54 21.18 -16.62
CA GLU A 83 18.28 22.17 -15.83
C GLU A 83 17.97 22.05 -14.32
N LYS A 84 16.69 21.93 -13.95
CA LYS A 84 16.29 21.68 -12.56
C LYS A 84 16.92 20.40 -12.01
N LEU A 85 16.90 19.32 -12.79
CA LEU A 85 17.52 18.05 -12.42
C LEU A 85 19.02 18.20 -12.23
N GLN A 86 19.73 18.83 -13.15
CA GLN A 86 21.18 19.03 -13.06
C GLN A 86 21.60 19.88 -11.85
N ARG A 87 20.81 20.90 -11.49
CA ARG A 87 21.04 21.70 -10.27
C ARG A 87 20.78 20.92 -8.98
N CYS A 88 19.93 19.91 -9.06
CA CYS A 88 19.37 19.21 -7.90
C CYS A 88 20.03 17.85 -7.64
N VAL A 89 20.37 17.15 -8.70
CA VAL A 89 20.90 15.79 -8.70
C VAL A 89 22.36 15.93 -9.12
N GLY A 90 23.27 15.55 -8.23
CA GLY A 90 24.69 15.49 -8.57
C GLY A 90 24.96 14.42 -9.63
N GLU A 91 26.23 14.23 -9.97
CA GLU A 91 26.62 13.12 -10.84
C GLU A 91 26.19 11.79 -10.22
N GLU A 92 25.70 10.89 -11.06
CA GLU A 92 25.10 9.65 -10.57
C GLU A 92 26.11 8.80 -9.79
N GLU A 93 27.38 8.83 -10.20
CA GLU A 93 28.45 8.08 -9.56
C GLU A 93 28.72 8.52 -8.11
N ASP A 94 28.47 9.79 -7.80
CA ASP A 94 28.67 10.38 -6.47
C ASP A 94 27.47 10.21 -5.54
N LEU A 95 26.31 9.79 -6.09
CA LEU A 95 25.11 9.62 -5.28
C LEU A 95 25.28 8.46 -4.28
N PRO A 96 24.82 8.63 -3.03
CA PRO A 96 24.97 7.60 -2.02
C PRO A 96 24.10 6.39 -2.36
N VAL A 97 24.68 5.19 -2.25
CA VAL A 97 23.99 3.92 -2.47
C VAL A 97 23.09 3.60 -1.28
N ILE A 98 21.78 3.47 -1.50
CA ILE A 98 20.79 3.11 -0.48
C ILE A 98 20.64 1.58 -0.40
N ARG A 99 20.58 0.93 -1.55
CA ARG A 99 20.28 -0.50 -1.69
C ARG A 99 21.08 -1.08 -2.86
N ALA A 100 21.26 -2.39 -2.86
CA ALA A 100 21.71 -3.12 -4.02
C ALA A 100 20.81 -4.35 -4.21
N TYR A 101 20.60 -4.73 -5.47
CA TYR A 101 20.07 -6.02 -5.86
C TYR A 101 21.22 -6.87 -6.36
N ALA A 102 21.30 -8.11 -5.90
CA ALA A 102 22.34 -9.05 -6.31
C ALA A 102 21.68 -10.29 -6.88
N ILE A 103 22.11 -10.69 -8.08
CA ILE A 103 21.69 -11.91 -8.76
C ILE A 103 22.77 -12.96 -8.51
N MET A 104 22.36 -14.10 -7.97
CA MET A 104 23.24 -15.23 -7.70
C MET A 104 23.05 -16.32 -8.75
N ASN A 105 24.10 -17.11 -9.00
CA ASN A 105 24.04 -18.23 -9.94
C ASN A 105 23.31 -19.47 -9.38
N SER A 106 23.20 -19.60 -8.06
CA SER A 106 22.53 -20.73 -7.40
C SER A 106 21.49 -20.27 -6.40
N THR A 107 20.33 -20.94 -6.38
CA THR A 107 19.27 -20.72 -5.38
C THR A 107 19.69 -21.15 -3.98
N GLU A 108 20.61 -22.10 -3.87
CA GLU A 108 21.19 -22.54 -2.59
C GLU A 108 22.04 -21.44 -1.96
N ASP A 109 22.86 -20.76 -2.76
CA ASP A 109 23.68 -19.63 -2.30
C ASP A 109 22.78 -18.49 -1.78
N VAL A 110 21.65 -18.23 -2.46
CA VAL A 110 20.64 -17.27 -1.99
C VAL A 110 20.08 -17.70 -0.63
N ARG A 111 19.63 -18.96 -0.49
CA ARG A 111 19.10 -19.48 0.79
C ARG A 111 20.15 -19.39 1.90
N HIS A 112 21.40 -19.74 1.62
CA HIS A 112 22.49 -19.65 2.57
C HIS A 112 22.78 -18.22 3.02
N LEU A 113 22.83 -17.26 2.07
CA LEU A 113 22.97 -15.85 2.38
C LEU A 113 21.79 -15.35 3.24
N LEU A 114 20.55 -15.64 2.85
CA LEU A 114 19.37 -15.24 3.62
C LEU A 114 19.40 -15.81 5.04
N PHE A 115 19.78 -17.08 5.20
CA PHE A 115 19.93 -17.69 6.51
C PHE A 115 21.02 -17.01 7.35
N ARG A 116 22.19 -16.75 6.76
CA ARG A 116 23.32 -16.09 7.44
C ARG A 116 22.99 -14.67 7.90
N TYR A 117 22.15 -13.96 7.16
CA TYR A 117 21.70 -12.60 7.46
C TYR A 117 20.31 -12.55 8.13
N ARG A 118 19.70 -13.68 8.52
CA ARG A 118 18.33 -13.73 9.05
C ARG A 118 18.11 -12.80 10.25
N LEU A 119 19.10 -12.73 11.13
CA LEU A 119 19.05 -11.91 12.35
C LEU A 119 19.25 -10.41 12.08
N ALA A 120 19.87 -10.05 10.95
CA ALA A 120 20.10 -8.65 10.60
C ALA A 120 18.81 -7.89 10.24
N ASN A 121 17.72 -8.63 9.98
CA ASN A 121 16.41 -8.06 9.69
C ASN A 121 15.73 -7.43 10.91
N PHE A 122 16.08 -7.85 12.12
CA PHE A 122 15.53 -7.32 13.37
C PHE A 122 16.35 -6.12 13.84
N SER A 123 15.68 -4.98 14.07
CA SER A 123 16.37 -3.72 14.41
C SER A 123 17.25 -3.82 15.66
N CYS A 124 16.81 -4.54 16.71
CA CYS A 124 17.55 -4.70 17.96
C CYS A 124 18.79 -5.59 17.77
N ILE A 125 18.63 -6.75 17.12
CA ILE A 125 19.72 -7.72 16.92
C ILE A 125 20.76 -7.22 15.90
N ARG A 126 20.35 -6.32 15.00
CA ARG A 126 21.24 -5.70 14.01
C ARG A 126 22.42 -4.97 14.66
N LEU A 127 22.27 -4.48 15.89
CA LEU A 127 23.36 -3.83 16.61
C LEU A 127 24.54 -4.78 16.87
N CYS A 128 24.23 -6.06 17.08
CA CYS A 128 25.16 -7.14 17.40
C CYS A 128 25.66 -7.93 16.16
N GLN A 129 25.45 -7.41 14.94
CA GLN A 129 25.94 -8.05 13.72
C GLN A 129 27.47 -8.21 13.76
N LYS A 130 27.96 -9.45 13.59
CA LYS A 130 29.40 -9.78 13.53
C LYS A 130 30.11 -8.91 12.49
N ARG A 131 31.36 -8.49 12.78
CA ARG A 131 32.16 -7.61 11.90
C ARG A 131 32.30 -8.18 10.48
N THR A 132 32.44 -9.50 10.36
CA THR A 132 32.53 -10.22 9.07
C THR A 132 31.29 -10.04 8.19
N ASN A 133 30.11 -9.84 8.78
CA ASN A 133 28.86 -9.65 8.05
C ASN A 133 28.57 -8.16 7.79
N ARG A 134 29.49 -7.25 8.12
CA ARG A 134 29.38 -5.82 7.84
C ARG A 134 30.13 -5.50 6.55
N PHE A 135 29.54 -4.67 5.71
CA PHE A 135 30.16 -4.20 4.48
C PHE A 135 30.73 -2.81 4.72
N GLN A 136 32.05 -2.64 4.56
CA GLN A 136 32.76 -1.39 4.87
C GLN A 136 32.41 -0.83 6.27
N GLY A 137 32.29 -1.71 7.26
CA GLY A 137 31.88 -1.37 8.64
C GLY A 137 30.37 -1.12 8.82
N GLY A 138 29.62 -0.95 7.72
CA GLY A 138 28.17 -0.79 7.69
C GLY A 138 27.41 -2.10 7.91
N ARG A 139 26.30 -2.01 8.66
CA ARG A 139 25.41 -3.15 8.94
C ARG A 139 24.51 -3.42 7.75
N LEU A 140 24.66 -4.57 7.10
CA LEU A 140 23.83 -4.96 5.96
C LEU A 140 22.54 -5.66 6.39
N ARG A 141 21.45 -5.37 5.67
CA ARG A 141 20.22 -6.16 5.68
C ARG A 141 20.11 -6.88 4.34
N VAL A 142 19.95 -8.20 4.39
CA VAL A 142 19.76 -9.03 3.19
C VAL A 142 18.39 -9.66 3.29
N ARG A 143 17.61 -9.54 2.22
CA ARG A 143 16.25 -10.07 2.07
C ARG A 143 16.09 -10.60 0.67
N ALA A 144 15.17 -11.54 0.50
CA ALA A 144 14.73 -11.93 -0.84
C ALA A 144 14.17 -10.69 -1.53
N ALA A 145 14.61 -10.45 -2.77
CA ALA A 145 14.03 -9.40 -3.58
C ALA A 145 12.58 -9.80 -3.93
N PRO A 146 11.63 -8.86 -3.90
CA PRO A 146 10.30 -9.10 -4.46
C PRO A 146 10.41 -9.21 -5.99
N GLU A 147 9.31 -9.62 -6.64
CA GLU A 147 9.26 -9.65 -8.09
C GLU A 147 9.47 -8.24 -8.67
N PRO A 148 10.08 -8.10 -9.87
CA PRO A 148 10.35 -6.80 -10.47
C PRO A 148 9.11 -5.93 -10.66
N THR A 149 7.95 -6.55 -10.89
CA THR A 149 6.64 -5.91 -11.03
C THR A 149 6.13 -5.30 -9.73
N ASP A 150 6.49 -5.88 -8.59
CA ASP A 150 6.10 -5.39 -7.25
C ASP A 150 7.03 -4.28 -6.73
N LEU A 151 8.13 -4.01 -7.44
CA LEU A 151 9.06 -2.95 -7.08
C LEU A 151 8.50 -1.58 -7.46
N ILE A 152 7.98 -0.88 -6.46
CA ILE A 152 7.66 0.55 -6.58
C ILE A 152 8.98 1.34 -6.46
N TRP A 153 9.58 1.66 -7.60
CA TRP A 153 10.88 2.34 -7.70
C TRP A 153 10.89 3.71 -7.04
N GLU A 154 9.79 4.46 -7.11
CA GLU A 154 9.66 5.80 -6.52
C GLU A 154 9.78 5.79 -4.98
N ASN A 155 9.49 4.65 -4.34
CA ASN A 155 9.51 4.49 -2.89
C ASN A 155 10.83 3.92 -2.36
N GLN A 156 11.80 3.60 -3.22
CA GLN A 156 13.07 3.01 -2.81
C GLN A 156 13.91 4.02 -2.01
N ASP A 157 13.89 5.29 -2.41
CA ASP A 157 14.62 6.39 -1.77
C ASP A 157 13.99 6.87 -0.46
N THR A 158 12.78 6.39 -0.14
CA THR A 158 12.09 6.83 1.07
C THR A 158 12.76 6.25 2.32
N GLY A 159 13.26 7.11 3.20
CA GLY A 159 13.85 6.71 4.47
C GLY A 159 12.86 6.01 5.41
N TRP A 160 13.37 5.23 6.37
CA TRP A 160 12.51 4.51 7.33
C TRP A 160 11.61 5.43 8.16
N LYS A 161 12.13 6.59 8.59
CA LYS A 161 11.37 7.57 9.39
C LYS A 161 10.15 8.08 8.62
N GLU A 162 10.33 8.45 7.36
CA GLU A 162 9.23 8.92 6.52
C GLU A 162 8.21 7.81 6.24
N ARG A 163 8.66 6.58 5.95
CA ARG A 163 7.75 5.44 5.82
C ARG A 163 6.94 5.21 7.09
N ALA A 164 7.56 5.35 8.26
CA ALA A 164 6.87 5.24 9.55
C ALA A 164 5.82 6.35 9.71
N VAL A 165 6.18 7.61 9.46
CA VAL A 165 5.24 8.75 9.51
C VAL A 165 4.07 8.56 8.57
N ARG A 166 4.31 8.18 7.31
CA ARG A 166 3.24 7.91 6.34
C ARG A 166 2.30 6.81 6.82
N ARG A 167 2.85 5.71 7.35
CA ARG A 167 2.03 4.62 7.93
C ARG A 167 1.21 5.11 9.12
N THR A 168 1.79 5.91 10.00
CA THR A 168 1.07 6.48 11.15
C THR A 168 -0.07 7.39 10.68
N ILE A 169 0.16 8.27 9.71
CA ILE A 169 -0.89 9.16 9.17
C ILE A 169 -2.02 8.35 8.55
N VAL A 170 -1.71 7.39 7.66
CA VAL A 170 -2.74 6.55 7.03
C VAL A 170 -3.50 5.73 8.07
N PHE A 171 -2.82 5.20 9.09
CA PHE A 171 -3.45 4.48 10.19
C PHE A 171 -4.40 5.37 11.00
N LEU A 172 -4.00 6.60 11.32
CA LEU A 172 -4.87 7.56 12.03
C LEU A 172 -6.10 7.93 11.19
N LEU A 173 -5.93 8.18 9.89
CA LEU A 173 -7.04 8.45 8.98
C LEU A 173 -8.01 7.26 8.91
N TRP A 174 -7.48 6.05 8.78
CA TRP A 174 -8.27 4.83 8.80
C TRP A 174 -9.04 4.68 10.13
N LEU A 175 -8.40 4.96 11.26
CA LEU A 175 -9.04 4.92 12.58
C LEU A 175 -10.18 5.94 12.69
N VAL A 176 -10.00 7.17 12.18
CA VAL A 176 -11.07 8.18 12.14
C VAL A 176 -12.27 7.68 11.31
N ILE A 177 -12.04 7.10 10.14
CA ILE A 177 -13.10 6.56 9.29
C ILE A 177 -13.87 5.44 10.02
N VAL A 178 -13.16 4.54 10.71
CA VAL A 178 -13.79 3.47 11.51
C VAL A 178 -14.59 4.02 12.69
N CYS A 179 -14.10 5.06 13.36
CA CYS A 179 -14.84 5.72 14.45
C CYS A 179 -16.12 6.39 13.94
N ILE A 180 -16.06 7.08 12.80
CA ILE A 180 -17.24 7.72 12.19
C ILE A 180 -18.25 6.66 11.78
N SER A 181 -17.82 5.57 11.13
CA SER A 181 -18.75 4.51 10.73
C SER A 181 -19.40 3.82 11.93
N ALA A 182 -18.64 3.55 13.00
CA ALA A 182 -19.18 3.02 14.24
C ALA A 182 -20.19 3.99 14.89
N ALA A 183 -19.87 5.28 14.95
CA ALA A 183 -20.77 6.30 15.48
C ALA A 183 -22.09 6.38 14.69
N LEU A 184 -22.02 6.38 13.36
CA LEU A 184 -23.21 6.37 12.50
C LEU A 184 -24.08 5.13 12.73
N ILE A 185 -23.47 3.94 12.86
CA ILE A 185 -24.22 2.70 13.17
C ILE A 185 -24.92 2.81 14.52
N ILE A 186 -24.25 3.34 15.54
CA ILE A 186 -24.84 3.53 16.88
C ILE A 186 -26.01 4.52 16.79
N LEU A 187 -25.84 5.66 16.13
CA LEU A 187 -26.88 6.66 15.95
C LEU A 187 -28.10 6.09 15.21
N LEU A 188 -27.86 5.34 14.14
CA LEU A 188 -28.93 4.66 13.39
C LEU A 188 -29.66 3.63 14.25
N ARG A 189 -28.95 2.85 15.07
CA ARG A 189 -29.57 1.89 15.99
C ARG A 189 -30.42 2.57 17.06
N LEU A 190 -29.92 3.66 17.64
CA LEU A 190 -30.68 4.44 18.62
C LEU A 190 -31.96 5.00 18.00
N HIS A 191 -31.86 5.55 16.80
CA HIS A 191 -33.02 6.08 16.09
C HIS A 191 -34.02 4.97 15.71
N ALA A 192 -33.54 3.84 15.20
CA ALA A 192 -34.38 2.69 14.88
C ALA A 192 -35.10 2.13 16.12
N HIS A 193 -34.42 2.06 17.27
CA HIS A 193 -35.04 1.63 18.53
C HIS A 193 -36.15 2.59 18.98
N GLN A 194 -35.93 3.91 18.86
CA GLN A 194 -36.95 4.90 19.19
C GLN A 194 -38.17 4.77 18.28
N SER A 195 -37.97 4.62 16.97
CA SER A 195 -39.06 4.39 16.02
C SER A 195 -39.80 3.09 16.32
N GLN A 196 -39.09 2.02 16.67
CA GLN A 196 -39.71 0.75 17.04
C GLN A 196 -40.52 0.84 18.33
N SER A 197 -40.06 1.60 19.34
CA SER A 197 -40.83 1.81 20.58
C SER A 197 -42.15 2.56 20.33
N ASN A 198 -42.16 3.52 19.39
CA ASN A 198 -43.37 4.24 19.00
C ASN A 198 -44.37 3.32 18.28
N VAL A 199 -43.89 2.41 17.42
CA VAL A 199 -44.73 1.45 16.69
C VAL A 199 -45.21 0.29 17.58
N SER A 200 -44.43 -0.12 18.58
CA SER A 200 -44.78 -1.25 19.47
C SER A 200 -45.94 -0.99 20.43
N ASN A 201 -46.54 0.21 20.42
CA ASN A 201 -47.81 0.46 21.09
C ASN A 201 -49.02 -0.09 20.31
N ILE A 202 -48.82 -0.58 19.08
CA ILE A 202 -49.82 -1.35 18.35
C ILE A 202 -49.88 -2.76 18.96
N LYS A 203 -50.75 -2.94 19.96
CA LYS A 203 -51.05 -4.26 20.54
C LYS A 203 -52.02 -5.02 19.63
N LEU A 204 -51.50 -5.81 18.70
CA LEU A 204 -52.27 -6.91 18.13
C LEU A 204 -52.70 -7.84 19.27
N GLY A 205 -54.00 -8.01 19.48
CA GLY A 205 -54.53 -8.89 20.53
C GLY A 205 -54.77 -8.25 21.90
N SER A 206 -54.79 -6.91 22.03
CA SER A 206 -55.30 -6.34 23.28
C SER A 206 -56.81 -6.60 23.36
N GLY A 207 -57.31 -7.11 24.49
CA GLY A 207 -58.74 -7.36 24.69
C GLY A 207 -59.65 -6.14 24.52
N ALA A 208 -59.10 -4.93 24.38
CA ALA A 208 -59.83 -3.72 24.03
C ALA A 208 -60.06 -3.55 22.51
N CYS A 209 -59.18 -4.07 21.64
CA CYS A 209 -59.40 -4.12 20.19
C CYS A 209 -59.96 -5.47 19.71
N ASP A 210 -59.70 -6.55 20.45
CA ASP A 210 -60.27 -7.89 20.16
C ASP A 210 -61.70 -8.07 20.71
N ALA A 211 -62.14 -7.19 21.61
CA ALA A 211 -63.54 -7.09 21.97
C ALA A 211 -64.28 -6.43 20.81
N GLY A 212 -64.51 -7.18 19.74
CA GLY A 212 -65.19 -6.70 18.54
C GLY A 212 -66.40 -5.85 18.90
N THR A 213 -66.27 -4.52 18.78
CA THR A 213 -67.40 -3.62 18.90
C THR A 213 -68.22 -3.81 17.63
N HIS A 214 -69.17 -4.72 17.79
CA HIS A 214 -70.31 -5.02 16.93
C HIS A 214 -71.12 -3.76 16.56
N GLU A 215 -70.64 -2.91 15.64
CA GLU A 215 -71.52 -1.90 15.02
C GLU A 215 -71.53 -1.86 13.49
N SER A 216 -70.68 -2.63 12.79
CA SER A 216 -70.86 -2.85 11.35
C SER A 216 -70.53 -4.28 10.94
N SER A 217 -71.46 -4.92 10.24
CA SER A 217 -71.49 -6.34 9.85
C SER A 217 -70.45 -6.77 8.80
N THR A 218 -69.28 -6.15 8.75
CA THR A 218 -68.21 -6.51 7.82
C THR A 218 -67.24 -7.48 8.49
N PRO A 219 -67.09 -8.72 7.99
CA PRO A 219 -66.14 -9.68 8.56
C PRO A 219 -64.70 -9.17 8.35
N CYS A 220 -63.89 -9.22 9.41
CA CYS A 220 -62.44 -9.02 9.36
C CYS A 220 -61.83 -9.80 8.19
N ASN A 221 -61.45 -9.11 7.11
CA ASN A 221 -60.83 -9.77 5.97
C ASN A 221 -59.32 -9.82 6.22
N SER A 222 -58.81 -11.00 6.58
CA SER A 222 -57.40 -11.22 6.87
C SER A 222 -56.47 -10.79 5.72
N MET A 223 -56.96 -10.76 4.48
CA MET A 223 -56.21 -10.27 3.32
C MET A 223 -56.07 -8.74 3.30
N GLU A 224 -57.12 -8.00 3.67
CA GLU A 224 -57.04 -6.53 3.76
C GLU A 224 -56.12 -6.11 4.91
N MET A 225 -56.17 -6.83 6.03
CA MET A 225 -55.28 -6.59 7.16
C MET A 225 -53.81 -6.82 6.79
N LEU A 226 -53.50 -7.82 5.96
CA LEU A 226 -52.15 -8.04 5.43
C LEU A 226 -51.69 -6.89 4.50
N SER A 227 -52.58 -6.32 3.67
CA SER A 227 -52.21 -5.17 2.83
C SER A 227 -51.98 -3.90 3.66
N VAL A 228 -52.82 -3.62 4.66
CA VAL A 228 -52.65 -2.48 5.55
C VAL A 228 -51.37 -2.62 6.38
N SER A 229 -51.08 -3.83 6.87
CA SER A 229 -49.83 -4.15 7.58
C SER A 229 -48.60 -3.89 6.70
N ARG A 230 -48.67 -4.27 5.42
CA ARG A 230 -47.61 -4.07 4.44
C ARG A 230 -47.40 -2.59 4.14
N ASP A 231 -48.47 -1.84 3.91
CA ASP A 231 -48.42 -0.41 3.59
C ASP A 231 -47.97 0.41 4.80
N MET A 232 -48.38 0.06 6.01
CA MET A 232 -47.85 0.65 7.25
C MET A 232 -46.36 0.31 7.45
N ALA A 233 -45.94 -0.93 7.18
CA ALA A 233 -44.52 -1.30 7.23
C ALA A 233 -43.67 -0.56 6.19
N GLN A 234 -44.25 -0.21 5.04
CA GLN A 234 -43.57 0.56 4.00
C GLN A 234 -43.50 2.06 4.32
N ASN A 235 -44.55 2.61 4.94
CA ASN A 235 -44.68 4.06 5.13
C ASN A 235 -44.29 4.55 6.54
N PHE A 236 -44.11 3.67 7.53
CA PHE A 236 -43.73 4.00 8.92
C PHE A 236 -44.60 5.09 9.59
N THR A 237 -45.81 5.33 9.11
CA THR A 237 -46.75 6.30 9.70
C THR A 237 -47.54 5.61 10.81
N ALA A 238 -47.05 5.72 12.05
CA ALA A 238 -47.63 5.07 13.23
C ALA A 238 -48.75 5.87 13.92
N ASP A 239 -49.22 6.97 13.31
CA ASP A 239 -50.07 7.94 14.01
C ASP A 239 -51.58 7.58 14.05
N ALA A 240 -51.99 6.48 13.41
CA ALA A 240 -53.37 6.00 13.45
C ALA A 240 -53.49 4.73 14.30
N LEU A 241 -53.75 4.91 15.59
CA LEU A 241 -54.14 3.86 16.55
C LEU A 241 -55.64 3.51 16.41
N ASP A 242 -56.11 3.32 15.19
CA ASP A 242 -57.46 2.78 14.97
C ASP A 242 -57.40 1.26 15.12
N CYS A 243 -58.33 0.66 15.87
CA CYS A 243 -58.45 -0.80 15.91
C CYS A 243 -58.98 -1.25 14.53
N TRP A 244 -58.16 -1.94 13.74
CA TRP A 244 -58.55 -2.47 12.44
C TRP A 244 -58.99 -3.92 12.57
N CYS A 245 -60.17 -4.22 12.03
CA CYS A 245 -60.76 -5.55 11.94
C CYS A 245 -60.45 -6.16 10.57
#